data_AF-A0A7C4X2U8-F1
#
_entry.id   AF-A0A7C4X2U8-F1
#
_cell.length_a   1.000
_cell.length_b   1.000
_cell.length_c   1.000
_cell.angle_alpha   90.00
_cell.angle_beta   90.00
_cell.angle_gamma   90.00
#
_symmetry.space_group_name_H-M   'P 1'
#
loop_
_entity.id
_entity.type
_entity.pdbx_description
1 polymer ?
#
loop_
_entity_poly.entity_id
_entity_poly.type
_entity_poly.pdbx_seq_one_letter_code
_entity_poly.pdbx_strand_id
1 'polypeptide(L)'
;SGEPTYALDFKNRPVILSSTLGLHVQQQPGFVAGFEVVQTDTGTVDETWEPVWGEVKRIRNRYRQMAILLKQPAANDRTLRLVFRLFDDGLAFRYEFPEQDGLNHFVVTDEKTTFTVTGDHTAFWMPGDFDTNEYAYNETPLSKVDAEIGRRVGEIFTRSPISTNYVQTPLLMKSSDGLYIVIFEAALVNYPAMCLRIDPTPSGAFTLTSSLAPDAVGNKAYMQTPCATPWRTVIVSDRAADILTTKMILNLNEPCALSDVSWIRPIKYIGIWWEMHVGKSSWNYADVNNVHLARTDWRTLKPNGRHGATTERTKYYIDFAARHGFDAVLVEGWNIGWEDWFGKWKEEVFDFVTPYPDFDVVELQKYAASKGVQLIMHHETSASVTNYERRMDEAFQFMKKHGYNAVKTGYVGKIKLTTGVAGKISKIKKWRAIGDGHFAANITCQLDGWSRPRRMAVIERNRPAKEPPAQLPLFELMEGRYEVVVTNLHLNAENIWRLYNRGTVVEQVIEELKNDFAAAAIRTNSFWANDALFLTGLIAYNLLNCIRRLGLPKALATARLKRLGLLLLQLPANVIRRSRQLWIKIRWDHPMRFVFYRAMAALR
;
A
#
# COMPACT_ATOMS: atom_id res chain seq x y z
N SER A 1 -0.45 -4.67 -39.35
CA SER A 1 -1.16 -3.83 -38.36
C SER A 1 -0.38 -2.59 -37.97
N GLY A 2 0.97 -2.62 -37.92
CA GLY A 2 1.75 -1.51 -37.34
C GLY A 2 1.58 -1.42 -35.81
N GLU A 3 1.28 -2.55 -35.18
CA GLU A 3 1.15 -2.71 -33.72
C GLU A 3 2.53 -3.04 -33.14
N PRO A 4 3.06 -2.26 -32.19
CA PRO A 4 4.38 -2.52 -31.61
C PRO A 4 4.31 -3.72 -30.66
N THR A 5 5.22 -4.68 -30.82
CA THR A 5 5.35 -5.84 -29.93
C THR A 5 6.79 -6.06 -29.50
N TYR A 6 6.97 -6.78 -28.39
CA TYR A 6 8.27 -7.23 -27.89
C TYR A 6 8.18 -8.67 -27.36
N ALA A 7 9.33 -9.31 -27.19
CA ALA A 7 9.50 -10.60 -26.52
C ALA A 7 10.81 -10.58 -25.71
N LEU A 8 10.97 -11.51 -24.78
CA LEU A 8 12.17 -11.65 -23.95
C LEU A 8 12.50 -13.12 -23.71
N ASP A 9 13.72 -13.51 -24.06
CA ASP A 9 14.31 -14.81 -23.73
C ASP A 9 15.41 -14.65 -22.67
N PHE A 10 15.55 -15.62 -21.77
CA PHE A 10 16.64 -15.71 -20.80
C PHE A 10 17.34 -17.06 -20.94
N LYS A 11 18.64 -17.05 -21.28
CA LYS A 11 19.43 -18.26 -21.58
C LYS A 11 18.74 -19.18 -22.61
N ASN A 12 18.26 -18.60 -23.70
CA ASN A 12 17.52 -19.25 -24.80
C ASN A 12 16.18 -19.91 -24.37
N ARG A 13 15.58 -19.48 -23.25
CA ARG A 13 14.26 -19.91 -22.80
C ARG A 13 13.30 -18.72 -22.80
N PRO A 14 12.09 -18.85 -23.37
CA PRO A 14 11.13 -17.76 -23.40
C PRO A 14 10.66 -17.38 -22.00
N VAL A 15 10.69 -16.08 -21.72
CA VAL A 15 10.22 -15.44 -20.48
C VAL A 15 8.92 -14.70 -20.77
N ILE A 16 8.97 -13.83 -21.79
CA ILE A 16 7.84 -13.07 -22.31
C ILE A 16 7.69 -13.43 -23.79
N LEU A 17 6.57 -14.07 -24.12
CA LEU A 17 6.11 -14.28 -25.50
C LEU A 17 5.70 -12.94 -26.12
N SER A 18 5.55 -12.90 -27.45
CA SER A 18 5.13 -11.70 -28.20
C SER A 18 4.00 -10.95 -27.51
N SER A 19 4.31 -9.77 -26.98
CA SER A 19 3.44 -8.95 -26.15
C SER A 19 3.34 -7.53 -26.73
N THR A 20 2.13 -6.97 -26.70
CA THR A 20 1.77 -5.67 -27.26
C THR A 20 2.21 -4.50 -26.39
N LEU A 21 2.49 -3.38 -27.04
CA LEU A 21 2.77 -2.08 -26.42
C LEU A 21 1.81 -1.04 -27.00
N GLY A 22 1.23 -0.19 -26.15
CA GLY A 22 0.44 0.96 -26.60
C GLY A 22 -0.43 1.62 -25.55
N LEU A 23 -1.05 2.74 -25.91
CA LEU A 23 -1.95 3.52 -25.05
C LEU A 23 -3.22 3.95 -25.80
N HIS A 24 -4.36 3.91 -25.11
CA HIS A 24 -5.56 4.63 -25.53
C HIS A 24 -5.59 6.02 -24.92
N VAL A 25 -6.08 6.98 -25.70
CA VAL A 25 -6.17 8.39 -25.33
C VAL A 25 -7.55 8.96 -25.68
N GLN A 26 -7.96 10.03 -25.00
CA GLN A 26 -9.25 10.68 -25.26
C GLN A 26 -9.27 11.43 -26.59
N GLN A 27 -10.39 11.36 -27.30
CA GLN A 27 -10.77 12.23 -28.42
C GLN A 27 -9.82 12.23 -29.65
N GLN A 28 -8.87 11.31 -29.72
CA GLN A 28 -7.96 11.10 -30.87
C GLN A 28 -7.59 9.62 -31.00
N PRO A 29 -7.04 9.17 -32.14
CA PRO A 29 -6.54 7.80 -32.29
C PRO A 29 -5.55 7.40 -31.18
N GLY A 30 -5.55 6.12 -30.81
CA GLY A 30 -4.63 5.56 -29.82
C GLY A 30 -3.21 5.36 -30.35
N PHE A 31 -2.25 5.28 -29.43
CA PHE A 31 -0.88 4.84 -29.68
C PHE A 31 -0.81 3.31 -29.63
N VAL A 32 -1.60 2.60 -30.46
CA VAL A 32 -1.72 1.13 -30.39
C VAL A 32 -1.40 0.40 -31.69
N ALA A 33 -1.56 1.04 -32.84
CA ALA A 33 -1.40 0.41 -34.15
C ALA A 33 -1.15 1.46 -35.25
N GLY A 34 -0.84 1.03 -36.47
CA GLY A 34 -0.59 1.92 -37.60
C GLY A 34 0.76 2.66 -37.53
N PHE A 35 1.73 2.13 -36.78
CA PHE A 35 3.08 2.65 -36.73
C PHE A 35 4.01 2.07 -37.80
N GLU A 36 4.95 2.90 -38.23
CA GLU A 36 6.12 2.57 -39.03
C GLU A 36 7.39 2.92 -38.24
N VAL A 37 8.44 2.09 -38.36
CA VAL A 37 9.75 2.39 -37.75
C VAL A 37 10.49 3.39 -38.63
N VAL A 38 10.83 4.55 -38.08
CA VAL A 38 11.60 5.60 -38.77
C VAL A 38 13.09 5.49 -38.47
N GLN A 39 13.43 5.24 -37.21
CA GLN A 39 14.80 5.25 -36.72
C GLN A 39 14.96 4.30 -35.53
N THR A 40 16.10 3.63 -35.45
CA THR A 40 16.49 2.78 -34.30
C THR A 40 17.88 3.18 -33.86
N ASP A 41 17.95 3.86 -32.71
CA ASP A 41 19.20 4.23 -32.05
C ASP A 41 19.61 3.12 -31.08
N THR A 42 20.90 2.79 -30.98
CA THR A 42 21.41 1.81 -29.99
C THR A 42 22.63 2.34 -29.27
N GLY A 43 22.83 1.87 -28.04
CA GLY A 43 23.96 2.27 -27.20
C GLY A 43 24.26 1.28 -26.08
N THR A 44 25.35 1.48 -25.37
CA THR A 44 25.70 0.75 -24.15
C THR A 44 26.11 1.76 -23.09
N VAL A 45 25.63 1.56 -21.87
CA VAL A 45 26.04 2.30 -20.67
C VAL A 45 26.71 1.30 -19.72
N ASP A 46 27.80 1.71 -19.09
CA ASP A 46 28.53 0.94 -18.08
C ASP A 46 29.23 1.93 -17.13
N GLU A 47 28.50 2.37 -16.11
CA GLU A 47 28.93 3.38 -15.14
C GLU A 47 28.72 2.88 -13.70
N THR A 48 29.11 3.67 -12.71
CA THR A 48 28.90 3.32 -11.28
C THR A 48 28.65 4.58 -10.47
N TRP A 49 27.68 4.52 -9.57
CA TRP A 49 27.28 5.60 -8.68
C TRP A 49 27.25 5.12 -7.22
N GLU A 50 27.33 6.06 -6.27
CA GLU A 50 27.23 5.79 -4.84
C GLU A 50 25.89 6.36 -4.32
N PRO A 51 24.98 5.55 -3.75
CA PRO A 51 23.76 6.05 -3.13
C PRO A 51 24.08 6.77 -1.81
N VAL A 52 23.27 7.77 -1.45
CA VAL A 52 23.38 8.49 -0.16
C VAL A 52 23.32 7.53 1.03
N TRP A 53 22.43 6.54 0.93
CA TRP A 53 22.29 5.39 1.82
C TRP A 53 21.69 4.24 1.02
N GLY A 54 21.96 2.99 1.42
CA GLY A 54 21.43 1.83 0.73
C GLY A 54 22.07 0.52 1.18
N GLU A 55 21.68 -0.58 0.53
CA GLU A 55 22.16 -1.93 0.83
C GLU A 55 23.66 -2.14 0.49
N VAL A 56 24.19 -1.33 -0.43
CA VAL A 56 25.57 -1.41 -0.94
C VAL A 56 26.16 -0.01 -1.13
N LYS A 57 27.48 0.12 -0.97
CA LYS A 57 28.19 1.41 -1.15
C LYS A 57 28.22 1.90 -2.60
N ARG A 58 28.23 0.98 -3.56
CA ARG A 58 28.36 1.26 -5.00
C ARG A 58 27.36 0.45 -5.79
N ILE A 59 26.69 1.11 -6.73
CA ILE A 59 25.75 0.48 -7.66
C ILE A 59 26.30 0.67 -9.06
N ARG A 60 26.51 -0.44 -9.78
CA ARG A 60 26.88 -0.43 -11.19
C ARG A 60 25.62 -0.28 -12.03
N ASN A 61 25.64 0.64 -12.99
CA ASN A 61 24.57 0.84 -13.95
C ASN A 61 25.07 0.39 -15.33
N ARG A 62 24.68 -0.81 -15.75
CA ARG A 62 25.16 -1.45 -16.97
C ARG A 62 24.02 -2.05 -17.78
N TYR A 63 23.80 -1.53 -18.97
CA TYR A 63 22.76 -2.00 -19.88
C TYR A 63 23.10 -1.70 -21.34
N ARG A 64 22.47 -2.45 -22.25
CA ARG A 64 22.34 -2.05 -23.66
C ARG A 64 21.01 -1.32 -23.85
N GLN A 65 21.02 -0.21 -24.58
CA GLN A 65 19.83 0.57 -24.89
C GLN A 65 19.46 0.42 -26.36
N MET A 66 18.16 0.37 -26.64
CA MET A 66 17.58 0.53 -27.96
C MET A 66 16.44 1.56 -27.88
N ALA A 67 16.48 2.61 -28.69
CA ALA A 67 15.42 3.60 -28.78
C ALA A 67 14.86 3.62 -30.21
N ILE A 68 13.58 3.30 -30.35
CA ILE A 68 12.89 3.16 -31.64
C ILE A 68 11.94 4.33 -31.81
N LEU A 69 12.19 5.18 -32.81
CA LEU A 69 11.25 6.22 -33.23
C LEU A 69 10.21 5.60 -34.16
N LEU A 70 8.97 5.61 -33.70
CA LEU A 70 7.79 5.19 -34.44
C LEU A 70 7.04 6.41 -34.96
N LYS A 71 6.57 6.35 -36.21
CA LYS A 71 5.70 7.34 -36.84
C LYS A 71 4.34 6.72 -37.11
N GLN A 72 3.25 7.48 -36.95
CA GLN A 72 1.88 7.02 -37.18
C GLN A 72 1.22 7.86 -38.30
N PRO A 73 1.37 7.48 -39.59
CA PRO A 73 1.00 8.35 -40.71
C PRO A 73 -0.46 8.82 -40.69
N ALA A 74 -1.39 7.91 -40.35
CA ALA A 74 -2.83 8.20 -40.28
C ALA A 74 -3.24 9.14 -39.12
N ALA A 75 -2.30 9.55 -38.26
CA ALA A 75 -2.51 10.49 -37.16
C ALA A 75 -1.64 11.75 -37.35
N ASN A 76 -1.70 12.33 -38.56
CA ASN A 76 -0.92 13.49 -38.99
C ASN A 76 0.59 13.31 -38.75
N ASP A 77 1.14 12.17 -39.16
CA ASP A 77 2.58 11.88 -39.07
C ASP A 77 3.19 11.93 -37.65
N ARG A 78 2.37 11.99 -36.59
CA ARG A 78 2.85 12.07 -35.20
C ARG A 78 3.73 10.88 -34.81
N THR A 79 4.61 11.13 -33.85
CA THR A 79 5.69 10.23 -33.44
C THR A 79 5.62 9.83 -31.97
N LEU A 80 6.15 8.64 -31.69
CA LEU A 80 6.30 8.02 -30.39
C LEU A 80 7.68 7.37 -30.34
N ARG A 81 8.43 7.54 -29.26
CA ARG A 81 9.70 6.82 -29.06
C ARG A 81 9.50 5.70 -28.03
N LEU A 82 9.85 4.47 -28.38
CA LEU A 82 9.93 3.35 -27.44
C LEU A 82 11.38 3.16 -27.03
N VAL A 83 11.67 3.24 -25.74
CA VAL A 83 13.04 3.05 -25.21
C VAL A 83 13.10 1.78 -24.40
N PHE A 84 14.01 0.88 -24.75
CA PHE A 84 14.31 -0.38 -24.07
C PHE A 84 15.72 -0.33 -23.48
N ARG A 85 15.88 -0.82 -22.25
CA ARG A 85 17.17 -1.04 -21.58
C ARG A 85 17.24 -2.50 -21.14
N LEU A 86 18.22 -3.25 -21.67
CA LEU A 86 18.46 -4.65 -21.34
C LEU A 86 19.70 -4.75 -20.45
N PHE A 87 19.50 -5.24 -19.24
CA PHE A 87 20.50 -5.52 -18.21
C PHE A 87 20.84 -7.02 -18.21
N ASP A 88 21.89 -7.40 -17.49
CA ASP A 88 22.27 -8.82 -17.32
C ASP A 88 21.20 -9.61 -16.52
N ASP A 89 20.32 -8.94 -15.77
CA ASP A 89 19.29 -9.47 -14.87
C ASP A 89 17.84 -9.08 -15.22
N GLY A 90 17.60 -8.38 -16.34
CA GLY A 90 16.24 -8.02 -16.75
C GLY A 90 16.12 -7.06 -17.92
N LEU A 91 14.87 -6.85 -18.36
CA LEU A 91 14.48 -5.87 -19.37
C LEU A 91 13.67 -4.74 -18.71
N ALA A 92 13.90 -3.51 -19.15
CA ALA A 92 13.06 -2.36 -18.85
C ALA A 92 12.67 -1.63 -20.13
N PHE A 93 11.46 -1.07 -20.18
CA PHE A 93 11.04 -0.22 -21.30
C PHE A 93 10.10 0.91 -20.88
N ARG A 94 10.06 2.00 -21.65
CA ARG A 94 9.11 3.12 -21.47
C ARG A 94 8.68 3.73 -22.80
N TYR A 95 7.55 4.43 -22.77
CA TYR A 95 7.08 5.28 -23.85
C TYR A 95 7.58 6.71 -23.62
N GLU A 96 8.16 7.33 -24.64
CA GLU A 96 8.56 8.74 -24.66
C GLU A 96 7.80 9.47 -25.76
N PHE A 97 7.19 10.61 -25.41
CA PHE A 97 6.36 11.43 -26.28
C PHE A 97 7.10 12.76 -26.55
N PRO A 98 7.78 12.90 -27.71
CA PRO A 98 8.48 14.14 -28.06
C PRO A 98 7.51 15.31 -28.22
N GLU A 99 8.00 16.52 -28.00
CA GLU A 99 7.35 17.75 -28.44
C GLU A 99 7.29 17.78 -29.98
N GLN A 100 6.10 18.07 -30.53
CA GLN A 100 5.82 18.00 -31.97
C GLN A 100 4.47 18.63 -32.32
N ASP A 101 4.32 19.01 -33.58
CA ASP A 101 3.03 19.44 -34.12
C ASP A 101 1.97 18.33 -34.00
N GLY A 102 0.75 18.71 -33.61
CA GLY A 102 -0.38 17.79 -33.49
C GLY A 102 -0.42 16.92 -32.23
N LEU A 103 0.62 16.93 -31.37
CA LEU A 103 0.60 16.23 -30.08
C LEU A 103 1.26 17.07 -28.97
N ASN A 104 0.45 17.88 -28.30
CA ASN A 104 0.88 18.70 -27.15
C ASN A 104 0.35 18.17 -25.82
N HIS A 105 -0.97 18.22 -25.64
CA HIS A 105 -1.65 17.75 -24.43
C HIS A 105 -2.56 16.57 -24.76
N PHE A 106 -2.58 15.54 -23.92
CA PHE A 106 -3.47 14.39 -24.10
C PHE A 106 -3.81 13.71 -22.77
N VAL A 107 -4.96 13.03 -22.75
CA VAL A 107 -5.41 12.26 -21.58
C VAL A 107 -5.38 10.77 -21.92
N VAL A 108 -4.60 10.00 -21.16
CA VAL A 108 -4.56 8.54 -21.26
C VAL A 108 -5.83 7.96 -20.62
N THR A 109 -6.54 7.11 -21.36
CA THR A 109 -7.72 6.37 -20.86
C THR A 109 -7.39 4.95 -20.45
N ASP A 110 -6.38 4.34 -21.07
CA ASP A 110 -5.89 3.02 -20.72
C ASP A 110 -4.48 2.78 -21.26
N GLU A 111 -3.70 1.94 -20.58
CA GLU A 111 -2.42 1.46 -21.07
C GLU A 111 -2.58 -0.02 -21.47
N LYS A 112 -2.10 -0.37 -22.68
CA LYS A 112 -2.24 -1.70 -23.30
C LYS A 112 -0.92 -2.46 -23.36
N THR A 113 0.02 -2.10 -22.49
CA THR A 113 1.23 -2.89 -22.24
C THR A 113 0.84 -4.27 -21.76
N THR A 114 1.38 -5.31 -22.41
CA THR A 114 1.19 -6.70 -21.97
C THR A 114 2.51 -7.40 -21.66
N PHE A 115 2.39 -8.47 -20.87
CA PHE A 115 3.46 -9.38 -20.48
C PHE A 115 2.88 -10.80 -20.59
N THR A 116 3.06 -11.45 -21.73
CA THR A 116 2.54 -12.80 -21.98
C THR A 116 3.56 -13.84 -21.52
N VAL A 117 3.35 -14.42 -20.33
CA VAL A 117 4.23 -15.43 -19.75
C VAL A 117 3.87 -16.83 -20.25
N THR A 118 4.86 -17.73 -20.25
CA THR A 118 4.82 -18.98 -21.02
C THR A 118 3.89 -20.07 -20.51
N GLY A 119 3.28 -19.91 -19.32
CA GLY A 119 2.35 -20.88 -18.77
C GLY A 119 1.73 -20.47 -17.43
N ASP A 120 1.04 -21.40 -16.78
CA ASP A 120 0.41 -21.23 -15.47
C ASP A 120 1.46 -21.22 -14.32
N HIS A 121 2.24 -20.13 -14.25
CA HIS A 121 3.32 -19.97 -13.27
C HIS A 121 2.78 -19.86 -11.84
N THR A 122 3.60 -20.28 -10.86
CA THR A 122 3.28 -20.04 -9.44
C THR A 122 3.55 -18.57 -9.12
N ALA A 123 2.50 -17.80 -8.86
CA ALA A 123 2.59 -16.39 -8.47
C ALA A 123 2.59 -16.22 -6.95
N PHE A 124 3.36 -15.23 -6.48
CA PHE A 124 3.37 -14.70 -5.12
C PHE A 124 2.80 -13.29 -5.19
N TRP A 125 1.54 -13.12 -4.79
CA TRP A 125 0.75 -11.96 -5.20
C TRP A 125 -0.14 -11.37 -4.09
N MET A 126 -0.46 -10.09 -4.25
CA MET A 126 -1.42 -9.34 -3.44
C MET A 126 -2.60 -8.91 -4.33
N PRO A 127 -3.86 -8.91 -3.82
CA PRO A 127 -5.03 -8.43 -4.56
C PRO A 127 -4.78 -7.07 -5.21
N GLY A 128 -4.98 -6.99 -6.54
CA GLY A 128 -4.89 -5.73 -7.27
C GLY A 128 -5.93 -4.75 -6.71
N ASP A 129 -5.45 -3.62 -6.21
CA ASP A 129 -6.17 -2.69 -5.33
C ASP A 129 -5.40 -1.34 -5.38
N PHE A 130 -6.04 -0.17 -5.18
CA PHE A 130 -5.48 1.13 -5.65
C PHE A 130 -5.21 2.17 -4.56
N ASP A 131 -6.02 2.22 -3.51
CA ASP A 131 -5.74 2.94 -2.27
C ASP A 131 -4.82 2.08 -1.36
N THR A 132 -4.11 1.06 -1.90
CA THR A 132 -3.36 0.06 -1.10
C THR A 132 -2.30 -0.79 -1.74
N ASN A 133 -1.31 -1.11 -0.89
CA ASN A 133 -0.28 -2.12 -1.08
C ASN A 133 -0.16 -3.17 0.04
N GLU A 134 -0.63 -2.85 1.24
CA GLU A 134 -0.70 -3.80 2.32
C GLU A 134 -1.75 -4.87 1.96
N TYR A 135 -1.32 -6.09 1.64
CA TYR A 135 -2.10 -7.33 1.75
C TYR A 135 -1.20 -8.48 2.23
N ALA A 136 -1.80 -9.53 2.80
CA ALA A 136 -1.07 -10.79 2.97
C ALA A 136 -0.81 -11.40 1.58
N TYR A 137 0.45 -11.77 1.30
CA TYR A 137 0.81 -12.46 0.07
C TYR A 137 0.13 -13.83 -0.04
N ASN A 138 -0.41 -14.10 -1.22
CA ASN A 138 -1.01 -15.37 -1.61
C ASN A 138 -0.05 -16.13 -2.53
N GLU A 139 -0.09 -17.46 -2.49
CA GLU A 139 0.70 -18.32 -3.37
C GLU A 139 -0.22 -19.27 -4.15
N THR A 140 -0.39 -19.01 -5.43
CA THR A 140 -1.25 -19.80 -6.34
C THR A 140 -0.65 -19.85 -7.73
N PRO A 141 -1.02 -20.84 -8.56
CA PRO A 141 -0.92 -20.67 -10.01
C PRO A 141 -1.69 -19.42 -10.48
N LEU A 142 -1.30 -18.82 -11.60
CA LEU A 142 -1.99 -17.69 -12.22
C LEU A 142 -3.47 -18.01 -12.49
N SER A 143 -3.78 -19.25 -12.90
CA SER A 143 -5.14 -19.77 -13.13
C SER A 143 -6.03 -19.84 -11.88
N LYS A 144 -5.46 -19.58 -10.69
CA LYS A 144 -6.12 -19.66 -9.37
C LYS A 144 -6.01 -18.37 -8.55
N VAL A 145 -5.64 -17.26 -9.18
CA VAL A 145 -5.72 -15.94 -8.54
C VAL A 145 -7.19 -15.58 -8.27
N ASP A 146 -7.48 -15.18 -7.03
CA ASP A 146 -8.79 -14.68 -6.59
C ASP A 146 -8.62 -13.45 -5.69
N ALA A 147 -8.44 -12.29 -6.29
CA ALA A 147 -8.28 -11.02 -5.60
C ALA A 147 -9.48 -10.65 -4.71
N GLU A 148 -10.67 -11.23 -4.93
CA GLU A 148 -11.85 -11.00 -4.07
C GLU A 148 -11.61 -11.49 -2.63
N ILE A 149 -10.57 -12.30 -2.38
CA ILE A 149 -10.06 -12.56 -1.02
C ILE A 149 -9.81 -11.28 -0.21
N GLY A 150 -9.35 -10.20 -0.85
CA GLY A 150 -9.11 -8.93 -0.17
C GLY A 150 -10.36 -8.33 0.46
N ARG A 151 -11.55 -8.48 -0.16
CA ARG A 151 -12.82 -7.99 0.43
C ARG A 151 -13.16 -8.63 1.77
N ARG A 152 -12.72 -9.87 1.98
CA ARG A 152 -13.00 -10.66 3.19
C ARG A 152 -12.08 -10.31 4.36
N VAL A 153 -11.05 -9.48 4.16
CA VAL A 153 -10.10 -9.10 5.21
C VAL A 153 -10.74 -8.06 6.15
N GLY A 154 -10.99 -8.44 7.40
CA GLY A 154 -11.74 -7.60 8.34
C GLY A 154 -10.92 -6.45 8.95
N GLU A 155 -9.60 -6.64 9.05
CA GLU A 155 -8.67 -5.73 9.73
C GLU A 155 -8.45 -4.41 8.96
N ILE A 156 -8.67 -4.43 7.65
CA ILE A 156 -8.59 -3.28 6.77
C ILE A 156 -9.72 -2.28 7.02
N PHE A 157 -9.42 -0.98 7.10
CA PHE A 157 -10.48 0.04 7.11
C PHE A 157 -11.06 0.35 5.71
N THR A 158 -10.24 0.83 4.77
CA THR A 158 -10.63 1.12 3.38
C THR A 158 -10.19 -0.06 2.53
N ARG A 159 -11.02 -0.81 1.79
CA ARG A 159 -10.64 -1.99 0.94
C ARG A 159 -11.63 -2.29 -0.17
N SER A 160 -11.12 -2.69 -1.34
CA SER A 160 -11.95 -3.15 -2.47
C SER A 160 -11.03 -3.52 -3.64
N PRO A 161 -10.61 -4.79 -3.73
CA PRO A 161 -9.88 -5.32 -4.88
C PRO A 161 -10.56 -4.97 -6.22
N ILE A 162 -9.79 -4.82 -7.29
CA ILE A 162 -10.27 -4.34 -8.60
C ILE A 162 -11.31 -5.30 -9.20
N SER A 163 -10.92 -6.57 -9.35
CA SER A 163 -11.74 -7.73 -9.71
C SER A 163 -10.92 -9.01 -9.47
N THR A 164 -11.55 -10.18 -9.49
CA THR A 164 -10.94 -11.51 -9.21
C THR A 164 -9.55 -11.73 -9.81
N ASN A 165 -9.32 -11.36 -11.08
CA ASN A 165 -8.07 -11.66 -11.80
C ASN A 165 -7.04 -10.51 -11.81
N TYR A 166 -7.04 -9.66 -10.78
CA TYR A 166 -6.11 -8.52 -10.68
C TYR A 166 -5.11 -8.71 -9.54
N VAL A 167 -3.85 -8.36 -9.79
CA VAL A 167 -2.76 -8.38 -8.81
C VAL A 167 -1.99 -7.08 -8.83
N GLN A 168 -1.35 -6.75 -7.71
CA GLN A 168 -0.43 -5.61 -7.64
C GLN A 168 0.95 -5.96 -8.19
N THR A 169 1.79 -4.94 -8.33
CA THR A 169 3.23 -5.10 -8.55
C THR A 169 4.02 -4.59 -7.33
N PRO A 170 5.23 -5.13 -7.02
CA PRO A 170 5.98 -6.15 -7.76
C PRO A 170 5.32 -7.54 -7.69
N LEU A 171 5.05 -8.12 -8.85
CA LEU A 171 4.51 -9.47 -8.97
C LEU A 171 5.65 -10.45 -9.19
N LEU A 172 5.96 -11.27 -8.18
CA LEU A 172 6.90 -12.38 -8.32
C LEU A 172 6.19 -13.65 -8.82
N MET A 173 6.79 -14.29 -9.81
CA MET A 173 6.36 -15.58 -10.36
C MET A 173 7.53 -16.56 -10.38
N LYS A 174 7.21 -17.85 -10.25
CA LYS A 174 8.12 -18.97 -10.51
C LYS A 174 7.54 -19.85 -11.62
N SER A 175 8.28 -19.99 -12.71
CA SER A 175 7.89 -20.85 -13.83
C SER A 175 8.12 -22.34 -13.52
N SER A 176 7.52 -23.22 -14.32
CA SER A 176 7.69 -24.68 -14.22
C SER A 176 9.11 -25.14 -14.57
N ASP A 177 9.81 -24.41 -15.45
CA ASP A 177 11.22 -24.64 -15.81
C ASP A 177 12.23 -23.91 -14.89
N GLY A 178 11.75 -23.36 -13.76
CA GLY A 178 12.59 -22.89 -12.66
C GLY A 178 13.10 -21.45 -12.76
N LEU A 179 12.58 -20.64 -13.69
CA LEU A 179 12.83 -19.19 -13.69
C LEU A 179 12.04 -18.51 -12.58
N TYR A 180 12.64 -17.47 -12.00
CA TYR A 180 12.00 -16.47 -11.17
C TYR A 180 11.85 -15.21 -12.00
N ILE A 181 10.63 -14.69 -12.10
CA ILE A 181 10.26 -13.56 -12.96
C ILE A 181 9.56 -12.52 -12.09
N VAL A 182 9.97 -11.26 -12.14
CA VAL A 182 9.27 -10.15 -11.47
C VAL A 182 8.82 -9.11 -12.48
N ILE A 183 7.52 -8.80 -12.48
CA ILE A 183 6.97 -7.66 -13.21
C ILE A 183 6.74 -6.51 -12.21
N PHE A 184 7.31 -5.34 -12.51
CA PHE A 184 7.21 -4.13 -11.69
C PHE A 184 7.37 -2.86 -12.55
N GLU A 185 7.46 -1.70 -11.91
CA GLU A 185 7.74 -0.41 -12.54
C GLU A 185 8.81 0.39 -11.78
N ALA A 186 9.42 1.38 -12.45
CA ALA A 186 10.43 2.28 -11.87
C ALA A 186 10.24 3.72 -12.38
N ALA A 187 10.67 4.71 -11.59
CA ALA A 187 10.44 6.13 -11.85
C ALA A 187 8.95 6.50 -12.01
N LEU A 188 8.11 6.08 -11.05
CA LEU A 188 6.68 6.42 -11.00
C LEU A 188 6.49 7.91 -10.61
N VAL A 189 6.58 8.79 -11.60
CA VAL A 189 6.46 10.25 -11.46
C VAL A 189 5.44 10.78 -12.47
N ASN A 190 4.53 11.65 -12.03
CA ASN A 190 3.46 12.26 -12.86
C ASN A 190 2.60 11.25 -13.65
N TYR A 191 2.47 10.03 -13.14
CA TYR A 191 1.74 8.92 -13.77
C TYR A 191 1.12 8.02 -12.69
N PRO A 192 -0.03 7.37 -12.95
CA PRO A 192 -0.68 6.46 -11.99
C PRO A 192 0.06 5.12 -11.83
N ALA A 193 -0.04 4.55 -10.63
CA ALA A 193 0.52 3.22 -10.31
C ALA A 193 -0.12 2.09 -11.13
N MET A 194 0.65 1.03 -11.39
CA MET A 194 0.28 -0.12 -12.21
C MET A 194 -0.04 -1.38 -11.38
N CYS A 195 -1.29 -1.82 -11.48
CA CYS A 195 -1.69 -3.21 -11.23
C CYS A 195 -1.63 -4.03 -12.55
N LEU A 196 -1.78 -5.35 -12.45
CA LEU A 196 -1.83 -6.28 -13.59
C LEU A 196 -3.16 -7.05 -13.59
N ARG A 197 -3.83 -7.10 -14.74
CA ARG A 197 -4.94 -8.03 -15.01
C ARG A 197 -4.40 -9.30 -15.65
N ILE A 198 -4.80 -10.47 -15.16
CA ILE A 198 -4.32 -11.78 -15.62
C ILE A 198 -5.41 -12.45 -16.47
N ASP A 199 -5.13 -12.69 -17.76
CA ASP A 199 -6.05 -13.36 -18.67
C ASP A 199 -5.40 -14.66 -19.24
N PRO A 200 -6.11 -15.80 -19.25
CA PRO A 200 -5.61 -17.03 -19.88
C PRO A 200 -5.66 -16.92 -21.40
N THR A 201 -4.70 -17.55 -22.08
CA THR A 201 -4.67 -17.65 -23.55
C THR A 201 -5.06 -19.06 -24.02
N PRO A 202 -5.52 -19.24 -25.27
CA PRO A 202 -5.85 -20.57 -25.82
C PRO A 202 -4.68 -21.56 -25.86
N SER A 203 -3.43 -21.10 -25.80
CA SER A 203 -2.24 -21.96 -25.81
C SER A 203 -1.80 -22.43 -24.41
N GLY A 204 -2.50 -22.02 -23.34
CA GLY A 204 -2.11 -22.31 -21.95
C GLY A 204 -1.10 -21.32 -21.34
N ALA A 205 -0.61 -20.36 -22.13
CA ALA A 205 0.10 -19.18 -21.65
C ALA A 205 -0.86 -18.19 -20.96
N PHE A 206 -0.32 -17.20 -20.24
CA PHE A 206 -1.11 -16.17 -19.55
C PHE A 206 -0.64 -14.78 -19.96
N THR A 207 -1.57 -13.91 -20.34
CA THR A 207 -1.29 -12.50 -20.65
C THR A 207 -1.60 -11.65 -19.44
N LEU A 208 -0.58 -10.99 -18.90
CA LEU A 208 -0.74 -9.97 -17.87
C LEU A 208 -0.81 -8.60 -18.56
N THR A 209 -1.91 -7.86 -18.37
CA THR A 209 -2.14 -6.54 -18.97
C THR A 209 -2.00 -5.45 -17.91
N SER A 210 -1.30 -4.36 -18.22
CA SER A 210 -1.23 -3.18 -17.35
C SER A 210 -2.62 -2.64 -17.01
N SER A 211 -2.85 -2.29 -15.74
CA SER A 211 -4.06 -1.62 -15.29
C SER A 211 -3.72 -0.49 -14.34
N LEU A 212 -3.85 0.73 -14.85
CA LEU A 212 -3.47 1.95 -14.15
C LEU A 212 -4.54 2.39 -13.15
N ALA A 213 -4.13 2.96 -12.01
CA ALA A 213 -5.03 3.66 -11.10
C ALA A 213 -5.79 4.79 -11.84
N PRO A 214 -7.13 4.87 -11.75
CA PRO A 214 -7.90 5.98 -12.30
C PRO A 214 -7.92 7.19 -11.36
N ASP A 215 -8.10 8.38 -11.93
CA ASP A 215 -8.57 9.57 -11.20
C ASP A 215 -10.07 9.48 -10.88
N ALA A 216 -10.60 10.51 -10.21
CA ALA A 216 -12.01 10.62 -9.82
C ALA A 216 -13.03 10.64 -10.98
N VAL A 217 -12.59 10.67 -12.24
CA VAL A 217 -13.44 10.62 -13.44
C VAL A 217 -13.09 9.46 -14.40
N GLY A 218 -12.18 8.55 -14.00
CA GLY A 218 -11.79 7.38 -14.78
C GLY A 218 -10.64 7.61 -15.77
N ASN A 219 -10.08 8.81 -15.83
CA ASN A 219 -8.88 9.11 -16.61
C ASN A 219 -7.67 8.49 -15.90
N LYS A 220 -6.61 8.15 -16.64
CA LYS A 220 -5.40 7.52 -16.05
C LYS A 220 -4.30 8.55 -15.83
N ALA A 221 -3.91 9.24 -16.90
CA ALA A 221 -2.86 10.25 -16.84
C ALA A 221 -3.22 11.46 -17.71
N TYR A 222 -2.82 12.64 -17.26
CA TYR A 222 -2.87 13.89 -18.02
C TYR A 222 -1.44 14.21 -18.44
N MET A 223 -1.16 14.16 -19.73
CA MET A 223 0.18 14.24 -20.29
C MET A 223 0.35 15.53 -21.08
N GLN A 224 1.54 16.13 -20.99
CA GLN A 224 1.98 17.25 -21.81
C GLN A 224 3.37 16.90 -22.37
N THR A 225 3.58 17.05 -23.68
CA THR A 225 4.90 16.82 -24.30
C THR A 225 5.87 17.97 -24.00
N PRO A 226 7.19 17.71 -23.90
CA PRO A 226 7.82 16.39 -23.92
C PRO A 226 7.63 15.65 -22.57
N CYS A 227 7.26 14.37 -22.62
CA CYS A 227 7.06 13.54 -21.42
C CYS A 227 7.36 12.06 -21.67
N ALA A 228 7.39 11.27 -20.60
CA ALA A 228 7.55 9.82 -20.65
C ALA A 228 6.62 9.11 -19.67
N THR A 229 6.36 7.82 -19.89
CA THR A 229 5.82 6.95 -18.84
C THR A 229 6.92 6.55 -17.86
N PRO A 230 6.55 6.04 -16.66
CA PRO A 230 7.44 5.22 -15.86
C PRO A 230 7.98 4.04 -16.68
N TRP A 231 9.10 3.48 -16.24
CA TRP A 231 9.63 2.24 -16.80
C TRP A 231 8.73 1.07 -16.39
N ARG A 232 8.48 0.15 -17.32
CA ARG A 232 7.91 -1.17 -17.07
C ARG A 232 9.05 -2.17 -17.09
N THR A 233 9.11 -3.05 -16.10
CA THR A 233 10.28 -3.91 -15.86
C THR A 233 9.93 -5.38 -15.79
N VAL A 234 10.77 -6.23 -16.38
CA VAL A 234 10.76 -7.68 -16.28
C VAL A 234 12.13 -8.13 -15.79
N ILE A 235 12.26 -8.39 -14.49
CA ILE A 235 13.48 -8.94 -13.87
C ILE A 235 13.40 -10.46 -13.98
N VAL A 236 14.50 -11.14 -14.34
CA VAL A 236 14.52 -12.60 -14.49
C VAL A 236 15.85 -13.24 -14.10
N SER A 237 15.79 -14.35 -13.37
CA SER A 237 16.93 -15.24 -13.12
C SER A 237 16.47 -16.68 -12.90
N ASP A 238 17.37 -17.67 -13.04
CA ASP A 238 17.15 -19.04 -12.55
C ASP A 238 17.47 -19.23 -11.06
N ARG A 239 17.81 -18.16 -10.34
CA ARG A 239 18.06 -18.17 -8.89
C ARG A 239 17.30 -17.05 -8.18
N ALA A 240 16.48 -17.41 -7.18
CA ALA A 240 15.69 -16.46 -6.40
C ALA A 240 16.53 -15.39 -5.68
N ALA A 241 17.75 -15.73 -5.27
CA ALA A 241 18.65 -14.79 -4.60
C ALA A 241 19.06 -13.62 -5.51
N ASP A 242 19.22 -13.87 -6.81
CA ASP A 242 19.67 -12.85 -7.77
C ASP A 242 18.61 -11.73 -7.90
N ILE A 243 17.32 -12.08 -7.83
CA ILE A 243 16.17 -11.16 -7.80
C ILE A 243 16.25 -10.17 -6.62
N LEU A 244 16.81 -10.58 -5.47
CA LEU A 244 17.02 -9.70 -4.31
C LEU A 244 18.23 -8.78 -4.51
N THR A 245 19.25 -9.26 -5.24
CA THR A 245 20.50 -8.50 -5.46
C THR A 245 20.42 -7.50 -6.60
N THR A 246 19.39 -7.57 -7.46
CA THR A 246 19.21 -6.62 -8.56
C THR A 246 19.25 -5.17 -8.07
N LYS A 247 19.82 -4.30 -8.91
CA LYS A 247 19.77 -2.84 -8.73
C LYS A 247 19.11 -2.15 -9.93
N MET A 248 18.47 -2.92 -10.81
CA MET A 248 17.81 -2.43 -12.03
C MET A 248 16.76 -1.35 -11.72
N ILE A 249 15.94 -1.53 -10.67
CA ILE A 249 14.93 -0.54 -10.28
C ILE A 249 15.56 0.81 -9.89
N LEU A 250 16.67 0.81 -9.13
CA LEU A 250 17.36 2.06 -8.76
C LEU A 250 18.04 2.69 -9.99
N ASN A 251 18.69 1.90 -10.83
CA ASN A 251 19.36 2.32 -12.08
C ASN A 251 18.41 2.92 -13.15
N LEU A 252 17.10 2.75 -12.99
CA LEU A 252 16.07 3.29 -13.89
C LEU A 252 15.46 4.61 -13.39
N ASN A 253 15.77 5.03 -12.16
CA ASN A 253 15.38 6.35 -11.68
C ASN A 253 16.40 7.41 -12.11
N GLU A 254 15.96 8.66 -12.19
CA GLU A 254 16.85 9.78 -12.46
C GLU A 254 17.85 9.98 -11.30
N PRO A 255 19.06 10.51 -11.55
CA PRO A 255 20.05 10.80 -10.51
C PRO A 255 19.51 11.71 -9.40
N CYS A 256 20.20 11.73 -8.25
CA CYS A 256 19.79 12.55 -7.11
C CYS A 256 19.73 14.04 -7.49
N ALA A 257 18.53 14.62 -7.42
CA ALA A 257 18.29 16.04 -7.74
C ALA A 257 18.72 17.01 -6.62
N LEU A 258 19.17 16.50 -5.46
CA LEU A 258 19.63 17.31 -4.33
C LEU A 258 21.15 17.51 -4.41
N SER A 259 21.59 18.77 -4.38
CA SER A 259 23.02 19.13 -4.37
C SER A 259 23.69 18.93 -3.00
N ASP A 260 22.93 19.05 -1.89
CA ASP A 260 23.38 18.71 -0.55
C ASP A 260 22.49 17.62 0.06
N VAL A 261 23.14 16.51 0.42
CA VAL A 261 22.56 15.31 1.04
C VAL A 261 23.21 14.99 2.39
N SER A 262 24.11 15.85 2.91
CA SER A 262 24.91 15.61 4.13
C SER A 262 24.08 15.51 5.42
N TRP A 263 22.84 16.02 5.36
CA TRP A 263 21.82 15.98 6.41
C TRP A 263 20.96 14.70 6.36
N ILE A 264 20.94 13.98 5.24
CA ILE A 264 20.19 12.72 5.07
C ILE A 264 20.99 11.58 5.69
N ARG A 265 20.48 10.97 6.75
CA ARG A 265 21.17 9.90 7.50
C ARG A 265 20.19 8.81 7.92
N PRO A 266 20.61 7.52 7.98
CA PRO A 266 19.83 6.47 8.62
C PRO A 266 19.58 6.79 10.10
N ILE A 267 18.39 6.46 10.60
CA ILE A 267 17.95 6.68 11.99
C ILE A 267 17.43 5.36 12.57
N LYS A 268 18.01 4.89 13.68
CA LYS A 268 17.38 3.86 14.52
C LYS A 268 16.58 4.56 15.61
N TYR A 269 15.29 4.25 15.71
CA TYR A 269 14.39 4.92 16.65
C TYR A 269 13.55 3.93 17.45
N ILE A 270 13.01 4.43 18.57
CA ILE A 270 11.90 3.83 19.31
C ILE A 270 10.72 4.81 19.28
N GLY A 271 9.54 4.42 19.76
CA GLY A 271 8.46 5.40 19.84
C GLY A 271 7.35 5.10 20.82
N ILE A 272 6.72 6.19 21.28
CA ILE A 272 5.36 6.17 21.83
C ILE A 272 4.45 5.95 20.61
N TRP A 273 4.18 4.67 20.36
CA TRP A 273 3.49 4.16 19.17
C TRP A 273 2.76 2.86 19.47
N TRP A 274 3.52 1.81 19.82
CA TRP A 274 2.98 0.46 20.04
C TRP A 274 1.92 0.41 21.15
N GLU A 275 2.06 1.23 22.19
CA GLU A 275 1.12 1.28 23.32
C GLU A 275 -0.31 1.64 22.88
N MET A 276 -0.48 2.48 21.86
CA MET A 276 -1.80 2.82 21.32
C MET A 276 -2.34 1.74 20.40
N HIS A 277 -1.48 1.13 19.57
CA HIS A 277 -1.87 -0.03 18.76
C HIS A 277 -2.38 -1.18 19.64
N VAL A 278 -1.77 -1.45 20.80
CA VAL A 278 -2.19 -2.54 21.70
C VAL A 278 -3.28 -2.15 22.71
N GLY A 279 -3.83 -0.94 22.62
CA GLY A 279 -4.89 -0.46 23.52
C GLY A 279 -4.46 -0.20 24.96
N LYS A 280 -3.15 -0.17 25.26
CA LYS A 280 -2.60 0.22 26.56
C LYS A 280 -2.70 1.73 26.80
N SER A 281 -2.56 2.50 25.72
CA SER A 281 -2.67 3.96 25.69
C SER A 281 -3.61 4.43 24.59
N SER A 282 -3.92 5.72 24.57
CA SER A 282 -4.68 6.38 23.51
C SER A 282 -3.84 7.43 22.78
N TRP A 283 -4.17 7.68 21.52
CA TRP A 283 -3.71 8.87 20.80
C TRP A 283 -4.45 10.15 21.25
N ASN A 284 -5.74 10.04 21.64
CA ASN A 284 -6.53 11.17 22.12
C ASN A 284 -6.23 11.50 23.59
N TYR A 285 -6.32 12.78 23.92
CA TYR A 285 -6.08 13.34 25.27
C TYR A 285 -7.33 13.18 26.15
N ALA A 286 -8.51 13.42 25.58
CA ALA A 286 -9.79 13.40 26.31
C ALA A 286 -10.81 12.48 25.64
N ASP A 287 -11.71 11.89 26.42
CA ASP A 287 -12.76 11.00 25.91
C ASP A 287 -14.02 11.81 25.54
N VAL A 288 -13.86 12.68 24.55
CA VAL A 288 -14.93 13.52 23.98
C VAL A 288 -15.07 13.26 22.48
N ASN A 289 -16.26 13.55 21.93
CA ASN A 289 -16.55 13.46 20.51
C ASN A 289 -16.79 14.87 19.93
N ASN A 290 -16.68 15.04 18.61
CA ASN A 290 -17.06 16.26 17.89
C ASN A 290 -16.24 17.50 18.34
N VAL A 291 -14.91 17.37 18.30
CA VAL A 291 -13.99 18.48 18.61
C VAL A 291 -13.83 19.42 17.42
N HIS A 292 -13.67 20.71 17.66
CA HIS A 292 -13.41 21.72 16.63
C HIS A 292 -12.11 22.45 16.96
N LEU A 293 -11.05 22.23 16.17
CA LEU A 293 -9.67 22.66 16.50
C LEU A 293 -9.57 24.08 17.07
N ALA A 294 -10.20 25.05 16.40
CA ALA A 294 -10.18 26.48 16.76
C ALA A 294 -11.25 26.92 17.78
N ARG A 295 -12.13 26.04 18.28
CA ARG A 295 -13.22 26.36 19.23
C ARG A 295 -13.16 25.54 20.52
N THR A 296 -12.58 24.36 20.48
CA THR A 296 -12.40 23.49 21.65
C THR A 296 -11.32 24.09 22.55
N ASP A 297 -11.67 24.48 23.78
CA ASP A 297 -10.66 24.81 24.78
C ASP A 297 -10.08 23.52 25.38
N TRP A 298 -9.01 23.06 24.75
CA TRP A 298 -8.27 21.85 25.11
C TRP A 298 -7.81 21.81 26.58
N ARG A 299 -7.57 22.97 27.20
CA ARG A 299 -7.12 23.04 28.61
C ARG A 299 -8.25 22.72 29.60
N THR A 300 -9.50 22.90 29.19
CA THR A 300 -10.68 22.59 30.01
C THR A 300 -11.16 21.14 29.88
N LEU A 301 -10.66 20.41 28.87
CA LEU A 301 -11.01 19.00 28.69
C LEU A 301 -10.37 18.14 29.78
N LYS A 302 -11.14 17.20 30.31
CA LYS A 302 -10.67 16.23 31.30
C LYS A 302 -9.75 15.21 30.61
N PRO A 303 -8.48 15.04 31.05
CA PRO A 303 -7.61 13.98 30.57
C PRO A 303 -8.25 12.60 30.79
N ASN A 304 -8.14 11.72 29.80
CA ASN A 304 -8.67 10.35 29.89
C ASN A 304 -7.80 9.38 30.71
N GLY A 305 -6.66 9.85 31.22
CA GLY A 305 -5.73 9.07 32.05
C GLY A 305 -4.91 8.01 31.31
N ARG A 306 -5.08 7.87 29.99
CA ARG A 306 -4.38 6.87 29.16
C ARG A 306 -3.67 7.44 27.93
N HIS A 307 -3.71 8.76 27.73
CA HIS A 307 -2.98 9.46 26.68
C HIS A 307 -1.50 9.05 26.64
N GLY A 308 -1.02 8.66 25.46
CA GLY A 308 0.36 8.20 25.26
C GLY A 308 1.37 9.34 25.24
N ALA A 309 1.09 10.40 24.48
CA ALA A 309 2.01 11.49 24.19
C ALA A 309 2.06 12.54 25.30
N THR A 310 2.56 12.17 26.49
CA THR A 310 2.81 13.11 27.58
C THR A 310 4.27 13.54 27.62
N THR A 311 4.54 14.72 28.19
CA THR A 311 5.90 15.23 28.42
C THR A 311 6.73 14.26 29.26
N GLU A 312 6.16 13.75 30.36
CA GLU A 312 6.82 12.80 31.26
C GLU A 312 7.18 11.49 30.54
N ARG A 313 6.23 10.88 29.82
CA ARG A 313 6.48 9.63 29.10
C ARG A 313 7.50 9.83 27.99
N THR A 314 7.44 10.96 27.28
CA THR A 314 8.41 11.26 26.22
C THR A 314 9.82 11.41 26.78
N LYS A 315 10.00 12.07 27.94
CA LYS A 315 11.29 12.11 28.65
C LYS A 315 11.79 10.71 29.02
N TYR A 316 10.93 9.83 29.54
CA TYR A 316 11.29 8.44 29.83
C TYR A 316 11.77 7.67 28.58
N TYR A 317 11.10 7.85 27.43
CA TYR A 317 11.54 7.26 26.17
C TYR A 317 12.86 7.86 25.67
N ILE A 318 13.06 9.18 25.78
CA ILE A 318 14.35 9.84 25.48
C ILE A 318 15.48 9.26 26.35
N ASP A 319 15.25 9.09 27.65
CA ASP A 319 16.23 8.51 28.58
C ASP A 319 16.54 7.04 28.27
N PHE A 320 15.58 6.27 27.76
CA PHE A 320 15.84 4.93 27.25
C PHE A 320 16.65 4.98 25.95
N ALA A 321 16.26 5.81 24.99
CA ALA A 321 16.94 5.97 23.70
C ALA A 321 18.42 6.33 23.88
N ALA A 322 18.71 7.33 24.71
CA ALA A 322 20.07 7.79 25.02
C ALA A 322 20.91 6.70 25.70
N ARG A 323 20.34 5.95 26.66
CA ARG A 323 21.05 4.85 27.36
C ARG A 323 21.37 3.67 26.46
N HIS A 324 20.62 3.47 25.37
CA HIS A 324 20.72 2.28 24.51
C HIS A 324 21.19 2.58 23.08
N GLY A 325 21.63 3.80 22.79
CA GLY A 325 22.20 4.15 21.48
C GLY A 325 21.19 4.16 20.32
N PHE A 326 19.97 4.62 20.61
CA PHE A 326 18.99 4.99 19.59
C PHE A 326 19.12 6.47 19.25
N ASP A 327 18.97 6.79 17.98
CA ASP A 327 19.20 8.13 17.44
C ASP A 327 17.99 9.05 17.70
N ALA A 328 16.77 8.49 17.77
CA ALA A 328 15.54 9.28 17.89
C ALA A 328 14.37 8.58 18.62
N VAL A 329 13.36 9.39 18.97
CA VAL A 329 12.06 8.96 19.51
C VAL A 329 10.90 9.48 18.64
N LEU A 330 10.05 8.59 18.13
CA LEU A 330 8.76 8.94 17.53
C LEU A 330 7.70 9.13 18.63
N VAL A 331 6.83 10.14 18.47
CA VAL A 331 5.66 10.34 19.34
C VAL A 331 4.42 10.57 18.49
N GLU A 332 3.46 9.65 18.56
CA GLU A 332 2.13 9.85 17.98
C GLU A 332 1.11 10.23 19.06
N GLY A 333 0.10 11.03 18.70
CA GLY A 333 -0.87 11.59 19.64
C GLY A 333 -0.49 12.98 20.17
N TRP A 334 0.64 13.55 19.78
CA TRP A 334 1.18 14.78 20.40
C TRP A 334 0.33 16.05 20.17
N ASN A 335 -0.32 16.15 19.00
CA ASN A 335 -1.05 17.32 18.51
C ASN A 335 -2.56 17.20 18.71
N ILE A 336 -3.28 18.32 18.84
CA ILE A 336 -4.74 18.31 18.99
C ILE A 336 -5.48 17.65 17.81
N GLY A 337 -6.59 16.96 18.09
CA GLY A 337 -7.54 16.45 17.07
C GLY A 337 -7.77 14.94 17.07
N TRP A 338 -6.98 14.16 17.81
CA TRP A 338 -7.06 12.69 17.84
C TRP A 338 -8.37 12.12 18.38
N GLU A 339 -9.25 12.93 18.98
CA GLU A 339 -10.61 12.53 19.35
C GLU A 339 -11.47 12.11 18.13
N ASP A 340 -11.20 12.67 16.95
CA ASP A 340 -11.98 12.43 15.72
C ASP A 340 -11.15 11.83 14.56
N TRP A 341 -9.94 11.32 14.83
CA TRP A 341 -9.00 10.89 13.77
C TRP A 341 -9.56 9.77 12.87
N PHE A 342 -10.30 8.81 13.42
CA PHE A 342 -10.62 7.57 12.73
C PHE A 342 -12.03 7.53 12.14
N GLY A 343 -12.12 7.36 10.82
CA GLY A 343 -13.36 6.99 10.13
C GLY A 343 -14.50 8.02 10.20
N LYS A 344 -14.22 9.26 10.62
CA LYS A 344 -15.17 10.37 10.73
C LYS A 344 -15.35 11.18 9.43
N TRP A 345 -14.45 11.04 8.44
CA TRP A 345 -14.39 11.94 7.26
C TRP A 345 -14.35 13.42 7.69
N LYS A 346 -13.32 13.80 8.44
CA LYS A 346 -13.09 15.15 8.95
C LYS A 346 -12.13 15.91 8.02
N GLU A 347 -12.37 17.22 7.82
CA GLU A 347 -11.53 18.05 6.92
C GLU A 347 -10.44 18.65 7.78
N GLU A 348 -10.84 19.62 8.61
CA GLU A 348 -10.09 20.24 9.68
C GLU A 348 -9.92 19.24 10.85
N VAL A 349 -9.18 18.16 10.60
CA VAL A 349 -8.94 17.03 11.52
C VAL A 349 -7.72 17.29 12.41
N PHE A 350 -6.66 17.86 11.82
CA PHE A 350 -5.40 18.22 12.48
C PHE A 350 -4.90 19.57 11.95
N ASP A 351 -4.21 20.34 12.80
CA ASP A 351 -3.48 21.54 12.39
C ASP A 351 -1.96 21.34 12.26
N PHE A 352 -1.45 20.20 12.72
CA PHE A 352 -0.03 19.79 12.69
C PHE A 352 0.94 20.69 13.49
N VAL A 353 0.44 21.64 14.29
CA VAL A 353 1.27 22.63 15.01
C VAL A 353 0.88 22.85 16.47
N THR A 354 -0.36 22.55 16.87
CA THR A 354 -0.81 22.78 18.25
C THR A 354 -0.71 21.50 19.08
N PRO A 355 0.16 21.44 20.11
CA PRO A 355 0.25 20.29 21.00
C PRO A 355 -0.94 20.21 21.98
N TYR A 356 -1.20 19.02 22.52
CA TYR A 356 -2.08 18.87 23.69
C TYR A 356 -1.52 19.53 24.96
N PRO A 357 -2.36 19.85 25.96
CA PRO A 357 -1.93 20.52 27.19
C PRO A 357 -0.86 19.80 28.02
N ASP A 358 -0.69 18.49 27.83
CA ASP A 358 0.28 17.64 28.53
C ASP A 358 1.57 17.36 27.72
N PHE A 359 1.73 17.97 26.54
CA PHE A 359 2.89 17.82 25.65
C PHE A 359 3.64 19.15 25.43
N ASP A 360 4.67 19.42 26.26
CA ASP A 360 5.52 20.61 26.13
C ASP A 360 6.62 20.39 25.09
N VAL A 361 6.34 20.87 23.86
CA VAL A 361 7.26 20.81 22.72
C VAL A 361 8.60 21.49 23.00
N VAL A 362 8.62 22.61 23.73
CA VAL A 362 9.83 23.40 23.98
C VAL A 362 10.71 22.74 25.04
N GLU A 363 10.11 22.18 26.08
CA GLU A 363 10.82 21.39 27.07
C GLU A 363 11.34 20.07 26.49
N LEU A 364 10.55 19.39 25.66
CA LEU A 364 10.99 18.16 25.00
C LEU A 364 12.10 18.39 23.98
N GLN A 365 12.05 19.48 23.22
CA GLN A 365 13.15 19.92 22.34
C GLN A 365 14.46 20.08 23.13
N LYS A 366 14.42 20.79 24.27
CA LYS A 366 15.59 20.99 25.15
C LYS A 366 16.06 19.67 25.76
N TYR A 367 15.14 18.85 26.26
CA TYR A 367 15.48 17.60 26.93
C TYR A 367 16.12 16.59 25.96
N ALA A 368 15.52 16.40 24.78
CA ALA A 368 16.05 15.54 23.73
C ALA A 368 17.47 15.99 23.30
N ALA A 369 17.65 17.29 23.05
CA ALA A 369 18.96 17.87 22.73
C ALA A 369 20.01 17.64 23.85
N SER A 370 19.64 17.81 25.13
CA SER A 370 20.54 17.56 26.27
C SER A 370 20.95 16.09 26.43
N LYS A 371 20.24 15.17 25.77
CA LYS A 371 20.48 13.72 25.80
C LYS A 371 21.10 13.20 24.50
N GLY A 372 21.33 14.07 23.51
CA GLY A 372 21.84 13.68 22.19
C GLY A 372 20.85 12.87 21.35
N VAL A 373 19.55 12.97 21.64
CA VAL A 373 18.48 12.21 20.99
C VAL A 373 17.61 13.17 20.17
N GLN A 374 17.15 12.73 19.00
CA GLN A 374 16.23 13.50 18.16
C GLN A 374 14.76 13.12 18.41
N LEU A 375 13.83 13.97 18.00
CA LEU A 375 12.41 13.62 17.94
C LEU A 375 11.97 13.46 16.48
N ILE A 376 11.20 12.42 16.20
CA ILE A 376 10.55 12.20 14.90
C ILE A 376 9.14 12.76 15.00
N MET A 377 8.81 13.67 14.09
CA MET A 377 7.48 14.29 13.99
C MET A 377 6.44 13.27 13.49
N HIS A 378 5.17 13.46 13.84
CA HIS A 378 4.06 12.68 13.29
C HIS A 378 2.98 13.57 12.66
N HIS A 379 2.70 13.35 11.37
CA HIS A 379 1.62 13.97 10.60
C HIS A 379 0.68 12.89 10.03
N GLU A 380 -0.19 12.31 10.86
CA GLU A 380 -1.37 11.59 10.35
C GLU A 380 -2.34 12.60 9.72
N THR A 381 -2.92 12.27 8.56
CA THR A 381 -3.83 13.17 7.83
C THR A 381 -5.29 12.74 7.88
N SER A 382 -5.57 11.52 8.37
CA SER A 382 -6.87 10.85 8.27
C SER A 382 -7.42 10.79 6.83
N ALA A 383 -6.51 10.71 5.85
CA ALA A 383 -6.75 10.85 4.41
C ALA A 383 -7.35 12.21 3.96
N SER A 384 -7.30 13.26 4.78
CA SER A 384 -7.62 14.64 4.36
C SER A 384 -6.37 15.33 3.81
N VAL A 385 -5.99 14.96 2.58
CA VAL A 385 -4.78 15.48 1.91
C VAL A 385 -4.83 17.01 1.75
N THR A 386 -5.98 17.57 1.34
CA THR A 386 -6.15 19.02 1.18
C THR A 386 -6.00 19.80 2.50
N ASN A 387 -6.38 19.21 3.64
CA ASN A 387 -6.15 19.80 4.96
C ASN A 387 -4.65 19.86 5.30
N TYR A 388 -3.90 18.84 4.90
CA TYR A 388 -2.45 18.77 5.09
C TYR A 388 -1.70 19.73 4.17
N GLU A 389 -2.01 19.76 2.88
CA GLU A 389 -1.40 20.69 1.90
C GLU A 389 -1.51 22.16 2.32
N ARG A 390 -2.71 22.59 2.77
CA ARG A 390 -2.96 23.95 3.28
C ARG A 390 -2.06 24.36 4.46
N ARG A 391 -1.47 23.39 5.16
CA ARG A 391 -0.72 23.56 6.42
C ARG A 391 0.71 23.05 6.35
N MET A 392 1.13 22.50 5.20
CA MET A 392 2.40 21.77 5.08
C MET A 392 3.60 22.67 5.35
N ASP A 393 3.59 23.90 4.82
CA ASP A 393 4.64 24.89 5.09
C ASP A 393 4.70 25.30 6.57
N GLU A 394 3.55 25.52 7.21
CA GLU A 394 3.47 25.88 8.63
C GLU A 394 3.99 24.72 9.51
N ALA A 395 3.59 23.49 9.20
CA ALA A 395 4.02 22.28 9.89
C ALA A 395 5.52 22.01 9.73
N PHE A 396 6.10 22.22 8.54
CA PHE A 396 7.54 22.08 8.32
C PHE A 396 8.35 23.24 8.92
N GLN A 397 7.81 24.45 8.97
CA GLN A 397 8.41 25.55 9.72
C GLN A 397 8.39 25.28 11.24
N PHE A 398 7.29 24.72 11.76
CA PHE A 398 7.17 24.26 13.14
C PHE A 398 8.20 23.17 13.46
N MET A 399 8.32 22.15 12.60
CA MET A 399 9.37 21.12 12.71
C MET A 399 10.77 21.75 12.81
N LYS A 400 11.12 22.62 11.86
CA LYS A 400 12.44 23.29 11.82
C LYS A 400 12.70 24.14 13.07
N LYS A 401 11.70 24.90 13.52
CA LYS A 401 11.75 25.72 14.76
C LYS A 401 11.99 24.86 16.01
N HIS A 402 11.38 23.68 16.05
CA HIS A 402 11.42 22.78 17.20
C HIS A 402 12.43 21.63 17.09
N GLY A 403 13.32 21.65 16.09
CA GLY A 403 14.45 20.73 15.96
C GLY A 403 14.10 19.33 15.40
N TYR A 404 12.92 19.17 14.80
CA TYR A 404 12.53 17.94 14.11
C TYR A 404 13.11 17.94 12.69
N ASN A 405 13.88 16.90 12.35
CA ASN A 405 14.52 16.69 11.04
C ASN A 405 13.94 15.50 10.26
N ALA A 406 13.04 14.72 10.87
CA ALA A 406 12.36 13.58 10.27
C ALA A 406 10.88 13.59 10.66
N VAL A 407 10.02 13.12 9.77
CA VAL A 407 8.57 13.02 9.97
C VAL A 407 8.04 11.68 9.46
N LYS A 408 7.18 11.04 10.26
CA LYS A 408 6.29 9.98 9.80
C LYS A 408 4.97 10.63 9.35
N THR A 409 4.55 10.39 8.11
CA THR A 409 3.23 10.79 7.59
C THR A 409 2.27 9.60 7.56
N GLY A 410 0.97 9.85 7.70
CA GLY A 410 -0.08 8.83 7.63
C GLY A 410 -1.30 9.30 6.81
N TYR A 411 -2.00 8.35 6.18
CA TYR A 411 -3.12 8.61 5.28
C TYR A 411 -4.31 7.66 5.56
N VAL A 412 -4.63 7.44 6.84
CA VAL A 412 -5.64 6.45 7.26
C VAL A 412 -7.06 6.94 7.02
N GLY A 413 -7.73 6.43 6.01
CA GLY A 413 -9.16 6.71 5.79
C GLY A 413 -9.60 6.60 4.34
N LYS A 414 -10.61 7.40 3.99
CA LYS A 414 -10.96 7.71 2.60
C LYS A 414 -11.11 9.22 2.48
N ILE A 415 -10.78 9.76 1.31
CA ILE A 415 -10.75 11.19 1.04
C ILE A 415 -12.17 11.79 1.10
N LYS A 416 -12.29 13.00 1.67
CA LYS A 416 -13.54 13.56 2.22
C LYS A 416 -14.46 14.30 1.23
N LEU A 417 -15.76 14.32 1.59
CA LEU A 417 -16.83 15.22 1.12
C LEU A 417 -16.89 16.61 1.79
N THR A 418 -17.02 17.68 1.00
CA THR A 418 -17.12 19.07 1.49
C THR A 418 -18.55 19.49 1.89
N THR A 419 -18.66 20.52 2.75
CA THR A 419 -19.94 21.03 3.29
C THR A 419 -20.95 21.44 2.21
N GLY A 420 -20.46 22.06 1.12
CA GLY A 420 -21.31 22.46 -0.02
C GLY A 420 -21.94 21.26 -0.73
N VAL A 421 -21.29 20.09 -0.73
CA VAL A 421 -21.86 18.85 -1.28
C VAL A 421 -22.85 18.23 -0.29
N ALA A 422 -22.53 18.20 1.01
CA ALA A 422 -23.44 17.69 2.04
C ALA A 422 -24.80 18.41 2.02
N GLY A 423 -24.81 19.74 1.87
CA GLY A 423 -26.05 20.54 1.73
C GLY A 423 -26.83 20.34 0.42
N LYS A 424 -26.29 19.55 -0.53
CA LYS A 424 -26.97 19.13 -1.78
C LYS A 424 -27.45 17.69 -1.67
N ILE A 425 -26.71 16.82 -0.96
CA ILE A 425 -27.15 15.45 -0.60
C ILE A 425 -28.46 15.51 0.20
N SER A 426 -28.56 16.38 1.21
CA SER A 426 -29.76 16.50 2.05
C SER A 426 -31.03 16.95 1.31
N LYS A 427 -30.91 17.37 0.04
CA LYS A 427 -32.03 17.79 -0.82
C LYS A 427 -32.45 16.73 -1.83
N ILE A 428 -31.84 15.53 -1.78
CA ILE A 428 -32.17 14.40 -2.66
C ILE A 428 -33.54 13.84 -2.30
N LYS A 429 -34.49 13.95 -3.24
CA LYS A 429 -35.85 13.41 -3.10
C LYS A 429 -36.06 12.02 -3.71
N LYS A 430 -35.08 11.51 -4.48
CA LYS A 430 -35.18 10.23 -5.19
C LYS A 430 -33.92 9.41 -4.99
N TRP A 431 -34.09 8.29 -4.30
CA TRP A 431 -33.08 7.28 -4.04
C TRP A 431 -33.49 5.96 -4.70
N ARG A 432 -32.52 5.19 -5.19
CA ARG A 432 -32.68 3.81 -5.69
C ARG A 432 -32.08 2.87 -4.64
N ALA A 433 -32.83 1.90 -4.12
CA ALA A 433 -32.24 0.84 -3.30
C ALA A 433 -31.30 -0.03 -4.14
N ILE A 434 -30.16 -0.44 -3.58
CA ILE A 434 -29.09 -1.17 -4.30
C ILE A 434 -28.56 -2.41 -3.56
N GLY A 435 -29.33 -2.90 -2.58
CA GLY A 435 -29.02 -4.07 -1.75
C GLY A 435 -28.52 -3.69 -0.34
N ASP A 436 -28.67 -4.61 0.62
CA ASP A 436 -28.06 -4.56 1.97
C ASP A 436 -28.19 -3.23 2.73
N GLY A 437 -29.35 -2.55 2.66
CA GLY A 437 -29.56 -1.25 3.30
C GLY A 437 -28.81 -0.07 2.67
N HIS A 438 -28.30 -0.24 1.45
CA HIS A 438 -27.63 0.80 0.68
C HIS A 438 -28.59 1.41 -0.35
N PHE A 439 -28.50 2.73 -0.53
CA PHE A 439 -29.29 3.50 -1.49
C PHE A 439 -28.39 4.37 -2.37
N ALA A 440 -28.80 4.61 -3.60
CA ALA A 440 -28.04 5.30 -4.63
C ALA A 440 -28.84 6.42 -5.27
N ALA A 441 -28.22 7.59 -5.42
CA ALA A 441 -28.81 8.75 -6.07
C ALA A 441 -27.81 9.44 -7.00
N ASN A 442 -28.33 10.20 -7.95
CA ASN A 442 -27.52 11.05 -8.82
C ASN A 442 -27.97 12.48 -8.62
N ILE A 443 -27.02 13.39 -8.43
CA ILE A 443 -27.27 14.84 -8.36
C ILE A 443 -26.41 15.57 -9.36
N THR A 444 -26.79 16.81 -9.65
CA THR A 444 -25.91 17.77 -10.31
C THR A 444 -25.68 18.92 -9.34
N CYS A 445 -24.43 19.29 -9.12
CA CYS A 445 -24.02 20.30 -8.16
C CYS A 445 -22.98 21.23 -8.79
N GLN A 446 -23.16 22.53 -8.60
CA GLN A 446 -22.11 23.53 -8.72
C GLN A 446 -21.71 23.96 -7.31
N LEU A 447 -20.41 23.98 -7.05
CA LEU A 447 -19.80 24.49 -5.82
C LEU A 447 -19.15 25.85 -6.11
N ASP A 448 -18.88 26.62 -5.07
CA ASP A 448 -18.20 27.91 -5.23
C ASP A 448 -16.82 27.72 -5.90
N GLY A 449 -16.48 28.61 -6.83
CA GLY A 449 -15.29 28.49 -7.68
C GLY A 449 -15.42 27.53 -8.87
N TRP A 450 -16.51 26.77 -9.03
CA TRP A 450 -16.73 25.97 -10.26
C TRP A 450 -17.39 26.80 -11.36
N SER A 451 -16.78 26.83 -12.54
CA SER A 451 -17.32 27.51 -13.74
C SER A 451 -18.59 26.86 -14.31
N ARG A 452 -18.89 25.60 -13.96
CA ARG A 452 -20.12 24.89 -14.35
C ARG A 452 -20.53 23.82 -13.34
N PRO A 453 -21.82 23.43 -13.29
CA PRO A 453 -22.26 22.28 -12.50
C PRO A 453 -21.62 20.98 -12.98
N ARG A 454 -21.36 20.05 -12.06
CA ARG A 454 -20.91 18.67 -12.36
C ARG A 454 -21.89 17.66 -11.77
N ARG A 455 -22.01 16.50 -12.42
CA ARG A 455 -22.79 15.37 -11.90
C ARG A 455 -22.03 14.70 -10.74
N MET A 456 -22.76 14.17 -9.78
CA MET A 456 -22.23 13.37 -8.68
C MET A 456 -23.10 12.13 -8.46
N ALA A 457 -22.46 10.98 -8.24
CA ALA A 457 -23.07 9.78 -7.73
C ALA A 457 -23.00 9.80 -6.20
N VAL A 458 -24.11 9.50 -5.52
CA VAL A 458 -24.25 9.55 -4.07
C VAL A 458 -24.75 8.21 -3.58
N ILE A 459 -24.06 7.58 -2.64
CA ILE A 459 -24.53 6.39 -1.93
C ILE A 459 -24.77 6.72 -0.48
N GLU A 460 -25.95 6.37 0.00
CA GLU A 460 -26.31 6.28 1.41
C GLU A 460 -26.16 4.82 1.85
N ARG A 461 -25.54 4.60 3.02
CA ARG A 461 -25.42 3.29 3.65
C ARG A 461 -26.10 3.35 5.01
N ASN A 462 -27.22 2.67 5.18
CA ASN A 462 -27.86 2.53 6.49
C ASN A 462 -27.25 1.31 7.21
N ARG A 463 -26.72 1.53 8.41
CA ARG A 463 -26.14 0.49 9.27
C ARG A 463 -26.64 0.66 10.70
N PRO A 464 -26.70 -0.41 11.52
CA PRO A 464 -27.02 -0.26 12.94
C PRO A 464 -26.10 0.76 13.60
N ALA A 465 -26.68 1.64 14.42
CA ALA A 465 -25.96 2.63 15.20
C ALA A 465 -24.93 1.90 16.08
N LYS A 466 -23.71 2.42 16.13
CA LYS A 466 -22.58 1.70 16.75
C LYS A 466 -22.66 1.59 18.28
N GLU A 467 -23.51 2.38 18.91
CA GLU A 467 -23.75 2.38 20.35
C GLU A 467 -25.22 2.04 20.62
N PRO A 468 -25.52 0.98 21.40
CA PRO A 468 -26.87 0.76 21.88
C PRO A 468 -27.21 1.88 22.88
N PRO A 469 -28.38 2.54 22.77
CA PRO A 469 -28.79 3.50 23.78
C PRO A 469 -28.96 2.82 25.15
N ALA A 470 -28.87 3.61 26.24
CA ALA A 470 -28.89 3.11 27.62
C ALA A 470 -30.14 2.29 28.00
N GLN A 471 -31.18 2.35 27.19
CA GLN A 471 -32.35 1.49 27.22
C GLN A 471 -32.44 0.75 25.88
N LEU A 472 -32.54 -0.58 25.91
CA LEU A 472 -32.71 -1.39 24.70
C LEU A 472 -33.92 -0.90 23.90
N PRO A 473 -33.74 -0.40 22.66
CA PRO A 473 -34.84 0.07 21.85
C PRO A 473 -35.61 -1.13 21.29
N LEU A 474 -36.93 -0.98 21.10
CA LEU A 474 -37.78 -2.02 20.50
C LEU A 474 -37.41 -2.33 19.04
N PHE A 475 -36.64 -1.45 18.40
CA PHE A 475 -36.13 -1.57 17.03
C PHE A 475 -34.67 -1.09 16.96
N GLU A 476 -33.84 -1.71 16.11
CA GLU A 476 -32.48 -1.25 15.89
C GLU A 476 -32.47 0.17 15.27
N LEU A 477 -31.77 1.10 15.92
CA LEU A 477 -31.49 2.43 15.37
C LEU A 477 -30.48 2.29 14.23
N MET A 478 -30.74 2.96 13.10
CA MET A 478 -29.89 2.92 11.90
C MET A 478 -29.28 4.29 11.63
N GLU A 479 -27.96 4.35 11.45
CA GLU A 479 -27.22 5.53 10.97
C GLU A 479 -27.02 5.48 9.45
N GLY A 480 -27.36 6.58 8.75
CA GLY A 480 -27.05 6.77 7.34
C GLY A 480 -25.67 7.40 7.13
N ARG A 481 -24.80 6.75 6.37
CA ARG A 481 -23.49 7.29 5.93
C ARG A 481 -23.48 7.58 4.43
N TYR A 482 -22.99 8.75 4.04
CA TYR A 482 -22.91 9.15 2.63
C TYR A 482 -21.50 9.03 2.05
N GLU A 483 -21.38 8.38 0.88
CA GLU A 483 -20.19 8.39 0.02
C GLU A 483 -20.58 9.05 -1.31
N VAL A 484 -19.75 9.93 -1.87
CA VAL A 484 -20.08 10.68 -3.08
C VAL A 484 -18.88 10.79 -4.01
N VAL A 485 -19.16 10.62 -5.29
CA VAL A 485 -18.18 10.65 -6.37
C VAL A 485 -18.62 11.71 -7.38
N VAL A 486 -17.83 12.76 -7.57
CA VAL A 486 -18.01 13.70 -8.68
C VAL A 486 -17.64 12.98 -9.97
N THR A 487 -18.51 12.99 -10.97
CA THR A 487 -18.39 12.05 -12.10
C THR A 487 -18.91 12.63 -13.41
N ASN A 488 -18.18 12.38 -14.50
CA ASN A 488 -18.63 12.60 -15.88
C ASN A 488 -19.10 11.29 -16.55
N LEU A 489 -18.89 10.13 -15.91
CA LEU A 489 -19.18 8.81 -16.47
C LEU A 489 -20.69 8.61 -16.63
N HIS A 490 -21.14 8.08 -17.76
CA HIS A 490 -22.56 7.78 -18.02
C HIS A 490 -23.08 6.51 -17.29
N LEU A 491 -22.45 6.12 -16.19
CA LEU A 491 -22.84 5.00 -15.33
C LEU A 491 -23.83 5.45 -14.25
N ASN A 492 -24.58 4.52 -13.65
CA ASN A 492 -25.43 4.80 -12.49
C ASN A 492 -24.60 4.87 -11.19
N ALA A 493 -25.18 5.45 -10.12
CA ALA A 493 -24.43 5.73 -8.89
C ALA A 493 -23.91 4.49 -8.14
N GLU A 494 -24.58 3.34 -8.25
CA GLU A 494 -24.12 2.05 -7.69
C GLU A 494 -22.84 1.57 -8.39
N ASN A 495 -22.84 1.60 -9.72
CA ASN A 495 -21.71 1.16 -10.53
C ASN A 495 -20.50 2.09 -10.34
N ILE A 496 -20.76 3.38 -10.13
CA ILE A 496 -19.73 4.35 -9.78
C ILE A 496 -19.19 4.07 -8.38
N TRP A 497 -20.04 3.86 -7.38
CA TRP A 497 -19.62 3.57 -6.01
C TRP A 497 -18.76 2.32 -5.81
N ARG A 498 -19.08 1.24 -6.53
CA ARG A 498 -18.28 0.00 -6.52
C ARG A 498 -16.84 0.22 -7.03
N LEU A 499 -16.62 1.25 -7.85
CA LEU A 499 -15.32 1.61 -8.40
C LEU A 499 -14.35 2.22 -7.37
N TYR A 500 -14.84 2.95 -6.36
CA TYR A 500 -14.07 3.93 -5.56
C TYR A 500 -13.70 3.52 -4.12
N ASN A 501 -13.74 2.24 -3.76
CA ASN A 501 -13.77 1.82 -2.35
C ASN A 501 -12.47 1.14 -1.81
N ARG A 502 -11.27 1.34 -2.38
CA ARG A 502 -10.25 0.30 -2.62
C ARG A 502 -8.90 0.39 -1.80
N GLY A 503 -8.74 -0.08 -0.53
CA GLY A 503 -7.47 -0.10 0.34
C GLY A 503 -6.98 -1.34 1.27
N THR A 504 -6.38 -1.09 2.50
CA THR A 504 -5.11 -1.58 3.24
C THR A 504 -5.07 -2.66 4.40
N VAL A 505 -3.99 -3.46 4.59
CA VAL A 505 -3.81 -4.63 5.55
C VAL A 505 -2.72 -4.65 6.67
N VAL A 506 -1.71 -3.78 6.86
CA VAL A 506 -0.55 -4.02 7.79
C VAL A 506 -0.98 -4.37 9.22
N GLU A 507 -2.16 -3.89 9.59
CA GLU A 507 -2.96 -4.24 10.75
C GLU A 507 -3.10 -5.77 10.96
N GLN A 508 -3.17 -6.62 9.93
CA GLN A 508 -3.27 -8.07 10.08
C GLN A 508 -2.05 -8.72 10.75
N VAL A 509 -0.84 -8.31 10.35
CA VAL A 509 0.40 -8.84 10.95
C VAL A 509 0.52 -8.35 12.38
N ILE A 510 0.20 -7.07 12.59
CA ILE A 510 0.11 -6.41 13.88
C ILE A 510 -0.89 -7.13 14.81
N GLU A 511 -2.11 -7.43 14.34
CA GLU A 511 -3.14 -8.13 15.11
C GLU A 511 -2.80 -9.60 15.38
N GLU A 512 -2.15 -10.32 14.46
CA GLU A 512 -1.69 -11.67 14.74
C GLU A 512 -0.60 -11.67 15.84
N LEU A 513 0.38 -10.77 15.75
CA LEU A 513 1.42 -10.63 16.77
C LEU A 513 0.83 -10.28 18.15
N LYS A 514 -0.12 -9.32 18.21
CA LYS A 514 -0.82 -8.95 19.45
C LYS A 514 -1.59 -10.11 20.07
N ASN A 515 -2.52 -10.69 19.32
CA ASN A 515 -3.55 -11.57 19.87
C ASN A 515 -3.10 -13.02 20.01
N ASP A 516 -2.31 -13.53 19.05
CA ASP A 516 -1.89 -14.93 19.03
C ASP A 516 -0.53 -15.12 19.72
N PHE A 517 0.41 -14.17 19.54
CA PHE A 517 1.77 -14.26 20.08
C PHE A 517 2.01 -13.41 21.33
N ALA A 518 0.98 -12.71 21.80
CA ALA A 518 1.03 -11.85 22.98
C ALA A 518 2.12 -10.78 22.93
N ALA A 519 2.47 -10.27 21.74
CA ALA A 519 3.42 -9.18 21.53
C ALA A 519 2.95 -7.83 22.16
N ALA A 520 1.71 -7.78 22.64
CA ALA A 520 1.14 -6.71 23.44
C ALA A 520 1.43 -6.84 24.95
N ALA A 521 1.81 -8.03 25.44
CA ALA A 521 1.80 -8.34 26.86
C ALA A 521 3.16 -8.09 27.54
N ILE A 522 3.25 -7.00 28.30
CA ILE A 522 4.32 -6.78 29.28
C ILE A 522 3.98 -7.64 30.51
N ARG A 523 4.73 -8.74 30.72
CA ARG A 523 4.39 -9.77 31.73
C ARG A 523 5.18 -9.66 33.02
N THR A 524 6.26 -8.88 33.03
CA THR A 524 7.18 -8.74 34.17
C THR A 524 7.61 -7.28 34.33
N ASN A 525 8.21 -6.94 35.47
CA ASN A 525 8.83 -5.63 35.67
C ASN A 525 10.29 -5.54 35.16
N SER A 526 10.80 -6.59 34.49
CA SER A 526 12.17 -6.64 33.97
C SER A 526 12.18 -6.44 32.45
N PHE A 527 12.90 -5.41 31.98
CA PHE A 527 13.06 -5.16 30.55
C PHE A 527 13.58 -6.40 29.80
N TRP A 528 14.71 -6.96 30.26
CA TRP A 528 15.33 -8.13 29.62
C TRP A 528 14.46 -9.39 29.64
N ALA A 529 13.62 -9.57 30.66
CA ALA A 529 12.68 -10.69 30.68
C ALA A 529 11.54 -10.48 29.68
N ASN A 530 11.00 -9.25 29.56
CA ASN A 530 9.98 -8.94 28.55
C ASN A 530 10.56 -8.97 27.12
N ASP A 531 11.79 -8.50 26.92
CA ASP A 531 12.52 -8.59 25.64
C ASP A 531 12.74 -10.06 25.23
N ALA A 532 13.27 -10.89 26.14
CA ALA A 532 13.40 -12.33 25.89
C ALA A 532 12.05 -13.01 25.59
N LEU A 533 10.97 -12.63 26.26
CA LEU A 533 9.62 -13.15 25.98
C LEU A 533 9.09 -12.66 24.61
N PHE A 534 9.33 -11.40 24.25
CA PHE A 534 8.94 -10.81 22.97
C PHE A 534 9.72 -11.43 21.80
N LEU A 535 11.04 -11.54 21.91
CA LEU A 535 11.90 -12.24 20.95
C LEU A 535 11.51 -13.72 20.83
N THR A 536 11.17 -14.39 21.93
CA THR A 536 10.62 -15.76 21.89
C THR A 536 9.31 -15.82 21.12
N GLY A 537 8.42 -14.83 21.31
CA GLY A 537 7.19 -14.65 20.55
C GLY A 537 7.42 -14.44 19.05
N LEU A 538 8.40 -13.61 18.68
CA LEU A 538 8.80 -13.38 17.28
C LEU A 538 9.43 -14.63 16.64
N ILE A 539 10.27 -15.36 17.37
CA ILE A 539 10.83 -16.64 16.90
C ILE A 539 9.68 -17.65 16.69
N ALA A 540 8.74 -17.75 17.63
CA ALA A 540 7.56 -18.60 17.48
C ALA A 540 6.66 -18.18 16.30
N TYR A 541 6.51 -16.88 16.06
CA TYR A 541 5.78 -16.33 14.91
C TYR A 541 6.44 -16.71 13.58
N ASN A 542 7.77 -16.56 13.49
CA ASN A 542 8.55 -16.94 12.32
C ASN A 542 8.50 -18.46 12.07
N LEU A 543 8.63 -19.27 13.13
CA LEU A 543 8.48 -20.72 13.04
C LEU A 543 7.05 -21.12 12.60
N LEU A 544 5.99 -20.46 13.10
CA LEU A 544 4.63 -20.70 12.62
C LEU A 544 4.49 -20.32 11.14
N ASN A 545 5.09 -19.21 10.70
CA ASN A 545 5.12 -18.84 9.29
C ASN A 545 5.83 -19.89 8.41
N CYS A 546 6.97 -20.44 8.85
CA CYS A 546 7.62 -21.55 8.17
C CYS A 546 6.71 -22.79 8.10
N ILE A 547 6.07 -23.19 9.20
CA ILE A 547 5.11 -24.31 9.24
C ILE A 547 3.96 -24.06 8.25
N ARG A 548 3.36 -22.85 8.26
CA ARG A 548 2.24 -22.48 7.39
C ARG A 548 2.57 -22.54 5.92
N ARG A 549 3.75 -22.02 5.53
CA ARG A 549 4.18 -21.93 4.12
C ARG A 549 4.76 -23.24 3.59
N LEU A 550 5.48 -23.99 4.42
CA LEU A 550 6.26 -25.16 3.97
C LEU A 550 5.62 -26.51 4.36
N GLY A 551 4.91 -26.56 5.49
CA GLY A 551 4.42 -27.82 6.09
C GLY A 551 2.91 -28.05 5.98
N LEU A 552 2.09 -27.02 5.82
CA LEU A 552 0.63 -27.16 5.85
C LEU A 552 -0.02 -27.22 4.44
N PRO A 553 -1.15 -27.94 4.29
CA PRO A 553 -1.99 -27.82 3.09
C PRO A 553 -2.49 -26.38 2.89
N LYS A 554 -2.67 -25.94 1.63
CA LYS A 554 -3.08 -24.56 1.29
C LYS A 554 -4.35 -24.09 2.03
N ALA A 555 -5.30 -24.98 2.32
CA ALA A 555 -6.50 -24.70 3.12
C ALA A 555 -6.25 -24.25 4.58
N LEU A 556 -5.02 -24.41 5.08
CA LEU A 556 -4.57 -23.99 6.41
C LEU A 556 -3.41 -22.97 6.37
N ALA A 557 -2.97 -22.53 5.18
CA ALA A 557 -1.85 -21.59 5.04
C ALA A 557 -2.11 -20.21 5.69
N THR A 558 -3.38 -19.78 5.73
CA THR A 558 -3.84 -18.53 6.38
C THR A 558 -4.39 -18.76 7.79
N ALA A 559 -4.26 -19.96 8.36
CA ALA A 559 -4.79 -20.23 9.69
C ALA A 559 -3.93 -19.55 10.78
N ARG A 560 -4.60 -18.81 11.67
CA ARG A 560 -4.04 -18.22 12.90
C ARG A 560 -3.59 -19.28 13.90
N LEU A 561 -2.68 -18.92 14.82
CA LEU A 561 -2.08 -19.83 15.80
C LEU A 561 -3.15 -20.58 16.59
N LYS A 562 -4.22 -19.89 17.03
CA LYS A 562 -5.31 -20.51 17.79
C LYS A 562 -5.99 -21.67 17.05
N ARG A 563 -6.22 -21.52 15.73
CA ARG A 563 -6.81 -22.57 14.87
C ARG A 563 -5.82 -23.71 14.63
N LEU A 564 -4.54 -23.39 14.44
CA LEU A 564 -3.49 -24.40 14.25
C LEU A 564 -3.20 -25.19 15.53
N GLY A 565 -3.22 -24.55 16.70
CA GLY A 565 -3.09 -25.20 18.00
C GLY A 565 -4.18 -26.25 18.23
N LEU A 566 -5.45 -25.92 17.93
CA LEU A 566 -6.55 -26.87 18.01
C LEU A 566 -6.40 -28.03 17.01
N LEU A 567 -5.89 -27.76 15.81
CA LEU A 567 -5.75 -28.75 14.74
C LEU A 567 -4.48 -29.64 14.84
N LEU A 568 -3.45 -29.21 15.55
CA LEU A 568 -2.12 -29.85 15.56
C LEU A 568 -1.60 -30.18 16.97
N LEU A 569 -1.85 -29.32 17.97
CA LEU A 569 -1.33 -29.47 19.32
C LEU A 569 -2.33 -30.13 20.28
N GLN A 570 -3.64 -30.00 20.01
CA GLN A 570 -4.71 -30.68 20.77
C GLN A 570 -5.07 -32.07 20.20
N LEU A 571 -4.18 -32.67 19.40
CA LEU A 571 -4.39 -34.01 18.86
C LEU A 571 -4.20 -35.08 19.95
N PRO A 572 -5.12 -36.05 20.10
CA PRO A 572 -4.94 -37.15 21.05
C PRO A 572 -3.75 -38.02 20.62
N ALA A 573 -2.68 -37.98 21.43
CA ALA A 573 -1.42 -38.63 21.14
C ALA A 573 -0.76 -39.17 22.41
N ASN A 574 -0.11 -40.33 22.29
CA ASN A 574 0.70 -40.91 23.35
C ASN A 574 2.13 -40.41 23.23
N VAL A 575 2.59 -39.64 24.22
CA VAL A 575 3.99 -39.19 24.32
C VAL A 575 4.80 -40.24 25.06
N ILE A 576 5.78 -40.84 24.39
CA ILE A 576 6.59 -41.95 24.92
C ILE A 576 8.07 -41.55 24.84
N ARG A 577 8.82 -41.73 25.93
CA ARG A 577 10.27 -41.50 25.94
C ARG A 577 11.00 -42.83 25.75
N ARG A 578 11.82 -42.95 24.69
CA ARG A 578 12.63 -44.15 24.41
C ARG A 578 13.99 -43.73 23.86
N SER A 579 15.07 -44.37 24.34
CA SER A 579 16.45 -44.11 23.88
C SER A 579 16.84 -42.63 23.90
N ARG A 580 16.54 -41.93 25.00
CA ARG A 580 16.71 -40.47 25.22
C ARG A 580 15.91 -39.55 24.27
N GLN A 581 15.19 -40.10 23.29
CA GLN A 581 14.32 -39.36 22.36
C GLN A 581 12.85 -39.32 22.82
N LEU A 582 12.14 -38.27 22.41
CA LEU A 582 10.70 -38.11 22.60
C LEU A 582 9.96 -38.62 21.35
N TRP A 583 9.01 -39.54 21.52
CA TRP A 583 8.17 -40.07 20.46
C TRP A 583 6.73 -39.65 20.69
N ILE A 584 6.13 -38.97 19.72
CA ILE A 584 4.71 -38.60 19.73
C ILE A 584 3.97 -39.60 18.82
N LYS A 585 3.12 -40.45 19.40
CA LYS A 585 2.31 -41.42 18.67
C LYS A 585 0.86 -40.93 18.53
N ILE A 586 0.49 -40.44 17.36
CA ILE A 586 -0.89 -40.07 17.01
C ILE A 586 -1.65 -41.31 16.53
N ARG A 587 -2.96 -41.40 16.83
CA ARG A 587 -3.85 -42.48 16.36
C ARG A 587 -3.77 -42.62 14.83
N TRP A 588 -3.66 -43.85 14.33
CA TRP A 588 -3.27 -44.11 12.95
C TRP A 588 -4.30 -43.64 11.91
N ASP A 589 -5.57 -43.62 12.30
CA ASP A 589 -6.76 -43.25 11.53
C ASP A 589 -7.20 -41.79 11.78
N HIS A 590 -6.47 -41.02 12.61
CA HIS A 590 -6.87 -39.64 12.90
C HIS A 590 -6.74 -38.75 11.64
N PRO A 591 -7.78 -38.01 11.20
CA PRO A 591 -7.76 -37.26 9.94
C PRO A 591 -6.58 -36.28 9.81
N MET A 592 -6.22 -35.62 10.91
CA MET A 592 -5.12 -34.64 10.95
C MET A 592 -3.71 -35.26 11.03
N ARG A 593 -3.57 -36.59 11.11
CA ARG A 593 -2.27 -37.28 11.29
C ARG A 593 -1.25 -36.89 10.21
N PHE A 594 -1.66 -36.87 8.95
CA PHE A 594 -0.78 -36.52 7.82
C PHE A 594 -0.38 -35.04 7.82
N VAL A 595 -1.30 -34.16 8.25
CA VAL A 595 -1.04 -32.72 8.36
C VAL A 595 -0.02 -32.44 9.46
N PHE A 596 -0.16 -33.10 10.62
CA PHE A 596 0.82 -33.02 11.71
C PHE A 596 2.21 -33.49 11.27
N TYR A 597 2.33 -34.64 10.60
CA TYR A 597 3.65 -35.13 10.18
C TYR A 597 4.31 -34.24 9.11
N ARG A 598 3.55 -33.62 8.19
CA ARG A 598 4.12 -32.61 7.27
C ARG A 598 4.55 -31.34 8.01
N ALA A 599 3.75 -30.85 8.96
CA ALA A 599 4.11 -29.70 9.79
C ALA A 599 5.42 -29.94 10.56
N MET A 600 5.59 -31.13 11.15
CA MET A 600 6.81 -31.53 11.85
C MET A 600 8.00 -31.79 10.91
N ALA A 601 7.77 -32.21 9.67
CA ALA A 601 8.82 -32.39 8.67
C ALA A 601 9.36 -31.05 8.17
N ALA A 602 8.51 -30.01 8.07
CA ALA A 602 8.92 -28.65 7.69
C ALA A 602 9.71 -27.88 8.78
N LEU A 603 9.89 -28.49 9.96
CA LEU A 603 10.72 -27.99 11.07
C LEU A 603 12.07 -28.72 11.21
N ARG A 604 12.39 -29.61 10.25
CA ARG A 604 13.65 -30.35 10.18
C ARG A 604 14.46 -29.90 8.98
#